data_AF-A0A5N6RNC7-F1
#
_entry.id   AF-A0A5N6RNC7-F1
#
_cell.length_a   1.000
_cell.length_b   1.000
_cell.length_c   1.000
_cell.angle_alpha   90.00
_cell.angle_beta   90.00
_cell.angle_gamma   90.00
#
_symmetry.space_group_name_H-M   'P 1'
#
loop_
_entity.id
_entity.type
_entity.pdbx_description
1 polymer ?
#
loop_
_entity_poly.entity_id
_entity_poly.type
_entity_poly.pdbx_seq_one_letter_code
_entity_poly.pdbx_strand_id
1 'polypeptide(L)'
;MEVGGSDSNGRQFKNAEEMWRDQAGDPSKKTEWYSHGVGYWEGVDASVDGVLGGYGHVNEADIGGSEAFLNTLLSEKFPSAGTDSHLVALGTNSLPLSLRVCFKFDNFGSFAKFVSSNLL
;
A
#
# COMPACT_ATOMS: atom_id res chain seq x y z
N MET A 1 2.51 8.68 -27.27
CA MET A 1 1.97 10.05 -27.05
C MET A 1 2.29 10.37 -25.60
N GLU A 2 3.06 11.42 -25.33
CA GLU A 2 3.28 11.82 -23.95
C GLU A 2 2.02 12.50 -23.42
N VAL A 3 1.60 12.08 -22.24
CA VAL A 3 0.36 12.52 -21.62
C VAL A 3 0.72 13.61 -20.61
N GLY A 4 0.16 14.80 -20.80
CA GLY A 4 0.26 15.89 -19.83
C GLY A 4 -0.57 15.62 -18.58
N GLY A 5 -0.36 16.45 -17.55
CA GLY A 5 -1.09 16.33 -16.29
C GLY A 5 -1.13 17.64 -15.52
N SER A 6 -1.82 17.66 -14.39
CA SER A 6 -1.87 18.81 -13.49
C SER A 6 -1.71 18.39 -12.04
N ASP A 7 -1.19 19.29 -11.20
CA ASP A 7 -1.21 19.12 -9.75
C ASP A 7 -2.56 19.56 -9.13
N SER A 8 -2.70 19.35 -7.82
CA SER A 8 -3.90 19.73 -7.07
C SER A 8 -4.12 21.25 -6.98
N ASN A 9 -3.11 22.07 -7.27
CA ASN A 9 -3.21 23.53 -7.34
C ASN A 9 -3.60 24.02 -8.75
N GLY A 10 -3.82 23.10 -9.70
CA GLY A 10 -4.18 23.41 -11.07
C GLY A 10 -2.99 23.80 -11.97
N ARG A 11 -1.74 23.64 -11.49
CA ARG A 11 -0.56 23.86 -12.32
C ARG A 11 -0.47 22.74 -13.35
N GLN A 12 -0.29 23.11 -14.62
CA GLN A 12 -0.22 22.16 -15.74
C GLN A 12 1.21 21.83 -16.12
N PHE A 13 1.43 20.57 -16.52
CA PHE A 13 2.68 20.03 -17.03
C PHE A 13 2.43 19.35 -18.38
N LYS A 14 3.31 19.60 -19.35
CA LYS A 14 3.21 19.03 -20.70
C LYS A 14 3.48 17.53 -20.71
N ASN A 15 4.37 17.07 -19.84
CA ASN A 15 4.74 15.67 -19.65
C ASN A 15 5.33 15.42 -18.25
N ALA A 16 5.60 14.14 -17.95
CA ALA A 16 6.14 13.73 -16.67
C ALA A 16 7.56 14.27 -16.44
N GLU A 17 8.38 14.38 -17.49
CA GLU A 17 9.76 14.86 -17.43
C GLU A 17 9.83 16.33 -16.99
N GLU A 18 8.88 17.16 -17.44
CA GLU A 18 8.72 18.54 -16.99
C GLU A 18 8.34 18.62 -15.52
N MET A 19 7.38 17.79 -15.08
CA MET A 19 6.98 17.71 -13.68
C MET A 19 8.13 17.28 -12.77
N TRP A 20 8.86 16.21 -13.14
CA TRP A 20 9.97 15.70 -12.34
C TRP A 20 11.14 16.68 -12.26
N ARG A 21 11.44 17.41 -13.34
CA ARG A 21 12.47 18.46 -13.32
C ARG A 21 12.09 19.61 -12.39
N ASP A 22 10.81 19.95 -12.32
CA ASP A 22 10.31 21.01 -11.45
C ASP A 22 10.30 20.60 -9.98
N GLN A 23 9.80 19.39 -9.68
CA GLN A 23 9.53 18.89 -8.32
C GLN A 23 10.74 18.22 -7.65
N ALA A 24 11.62 17.57 -8.41
CA ALA A 24 12.72 16.76 -7.87
C ALA A 24 14.00 16.77 -8.73
N GLY A 25 14.15 17.77 -9.62
CA GLY A 25 15.22 17.83 -10.62
C GLY A 25 16.61 18.14 -10.05
N ASP A 26 16.69 18.67 -8.83
CA ASP A 26 17.95 18.92 -8.13
C ASP A 26 17.92 18.32 -6.71
N PRO A 27 19.09 18.12 -6.05
CA PRO A 27 19.16 17.46 -4.76
C PRO A 27 18.35 18.13 -3.64
N SER A 28 18.21 19.46 -3.66
CA SER A 28 17.49 20.20 -2.63
C SER A 28 15.99 19.97 -2.75
N LYS A 29 15.44 20.11 -3.96
CA LYS A 29 14.03 19.83 -4.26
C LYS A 29 13.67 18.36 -4.07
N LYS A 30 14.59 17.45 -4.45
CA LYS A 30 14.39 16.03 -4.19
C LYS A 30 14.26 15.74 -2.69
N THR A 31 15.08 16.40 -1.87
CA THR A 31 14.98 16.28 -0.40
C THR A 31 13.65 16.83 0.11
N GLU A 32 13.24 18.00 -0.38
CA GLU A 32 11.95 18.62 -0.04
C GLU A 32 10.77 17.70 -0.42
N TRP A 33 10.75 17.18 -1.65
CA TRP A 33 9.75 16.23 -2.15
C TRP A 33 9.54 15.04 -1.21
N TYR A 34 10.63 14.37 -0.80
CA TYR A 34 10.53 13.24 0.12
C TYR A 34 10.17 13.68 1.54
N SER A 35 10.67 14.82 2.03
CA SER A 35 10.32 15.32 3.36
C SER A 35 8.83 15.68 3.49
N HIS A 36 8.21 16.20 2.42
CA HIS A 36 6.77 16.45 2.40
C HIS A 36 5.98 15.16 2.51
N GLY A 37 6.41 14.10 1.81
CA GLY A 37 5.81 12.77 1.92
C GLY A 37 5.91 12.20 3.34
N VAL A 38 7.10 12.27 3.95
CA VAL A 38 7.31 11.83 5.33
C VAL A 38 6.45 12.64 6.31
N GLY A 39 6.51 13.97 6.24
CA GLY A 39 5.77 14.86 7.14
C GLY A 39 4.26 14.71 7.04
N TYR A 40 3.72 14.38 5.86
CA TYR A 40 2.31 14.01 5.71
C TYR A 40 1.99 12.74 6.52
N TRP A 41 2.74 11.66 6.30
CA TRP A 41 2.49 10.36 6.92
C TRP A 41 2.76 10.34 8.43
N GLU A 42 3.64 11.18 8.95
CA GLU A 42 3.87 11.35 10.40
C GLU A 42 2.62 11.83 11.14
N GLY A 43 1.76 12.61 10.48
CA GLY A 43 0.51 13.12 11.06
C GLY A 43 -0.70 12.21 10.83
N VAL A 44 -0.56 11.15 10.05
CA VAL A 44 -1.65 10.23 9.73
C VAL A 44 -1.81 9.20 10.84
N ASP A 45 -3.05 8.95 11.25
CA ASP A 45 -3.34 7.94 12.27
C ASP A 45 -2.94 6.53 11.80
N ALA A 46 -2.42 5.77 12.76
CA ALA A 46 -1.91 4.42 12.65
C ALA A 46 -3.01 3.36 12.51
N SER A 47 -4.08 3.67 11.77
CA SER A 47 -5.30 2.87 11.64
C SER A 47 -5.65 2.57 10.18
N VAL A 48 -6.54 1.59 9.96
CA VAL A 48 -7.06 1.25 8.62
C VAL A 48 -7.66 2.49 7.95
N ASP A 49 -8.43 3.27 8.70
CA ASP A 49 -9.06 4.48 8.17
C ASP A 49 -8.02 5.58 7.89
N GLY A 50 -7.02 5.74 8.75
CA GLY A 50 -5.92 6.69 8.55
C GLY A 50 -5.13 6.40 7.28
N VAL A 51 -4.66 5.17 7.07
CA VAL A 51 -3.88 4.84 5.87
C VAL A 51 -4.69 4.86 4.58
N LEU A 52 -6.00 4.61 4.68
CA LEU A 52 -6.93 4.70 3.56
C LEU A 52 -7.51 6.12 3.40
N GLY A 53 -7.04 7.11 4.16
CA GLY A 53 -7.46 8.50 4.05
C GLY A 53 -8.96 8.74 4.30
N GLY A 54 -9.56 8.02 5.26
CA GLY A 54 -10.99 8.09 5.59
C GLY A 54 -11.87 7.10 4.82
N TYR A 55 -11.27 6.21 4.02
CA TYR A 55 -11.97 5.22 3.22
C TYR A 55 -11.93 3.81 3.83
N GLY A 56 -11.90 3.67 5.16
CA GLY A 56 -11.84 2.36 5.84
C GLY A 56 -12.91 1.35 5.38
N HIS A 57 -14.06 1.82 4.90
CA HIS A 57 -15.15 1.00 4.38
C HIS A 57 -14.82 0.26 3.07
N VAL A 58 -13.78 0.64 2.32
CA VAL A 58 -13.38 -0.07 1.10
C VAL A 58 -12.44 -1.25 1.37
N ASN A 59 -11.92 -1.37 2.60
CA ASN A 59 -10.92 -2.36 3.01
C ASN A 59 -11.28 -3.79 2.58
N GLU A 60 -12.48 -4.26 2.95
CA GLU A 60 -12.89 -5.64 2.67
C GLU A 60 -13.00 -5.93 1.17
N ALA A 61 -13.51 -4.97 0.40
CA ALA A 61 -13.66 -5.13 -1.05
C ALA A 61 -12.28 -5.14 -1.75
N ASP A 62 -11.36 -4.27 -1.31
CA ASP A 62 -10.00 -4.20 -1.84
C ASP A 62 -9.19 -5.47 -1.54
N ILE A 63 -9.27 -5.99 -0.30
CA ILE A 63 -8.66 -7.27 0.08
C ILE A 63 -9.22 -8.41 -0.77
N GLY A 64 -10.54 -8.54 -0.84
CA GLY A 64 -11.19 -9.66 -1.52
C GLY A 64 -10.84 -9.70 -3.01
N GLY A 65 -10.79 -8.54 -3.66
CA GLY A 65 -10.35 -8.43 -5.05
C GLY A 65 -8.88 -8.81 -5.26
N SER A 66 -8.01 -8.31 -4.39
CA SER A 66 -6.57 -8.60 -4.44
C SER A 66 -6.26 -10.07 -4.20
N GLU A 67 -6.91 -10.70 -3.20
CA GLU A 67 -6.77 -12.11 -2.90
C GLU A 67 -7.21 -12.98 -4.09
N ALA A 68 -8.37 -12.70 -4.67
CA ALA A 68 -8.85 -13.43 -5.85
C ALA A 68 -7.87 -13.31 -7.02
N PHE A 69 -7.39 -12.10 -7.30
CA PHE A 69 -6.42 -11.83 -8.36
C PHE A 69 -5.09 -12.59 -8.16
N LEU A 70 -4.53 -12.54 -6.94
CA LEU A 70 -3.28 -13.20 -6.62
C LEU A 70 -3.41 -14.71 -6.66
N ASN A 71 -4.51 -15.26 -6.13
CA ASN A 71 -4.76 -16.70 -6.18
C ASN A 71 -4.84 -17.20 -7.63
N THR A 72 -5.50 -16.47 -8.52
CA THR A 72 -5.49 -16.78 -9.96
C THR A 72 -4.08 -16.73 -10.52
N LEU A 73 -3.34 -15.63 -10.32
CA LEU A 73 -2.01 -15.46 -10.90
C LEU A 73 -1.00 -16.51 -10.38
N LEU A 74 -0.99 -16.76 -9.07
CA LEU A 74 -0.07 -17.69 -8.42
C LEU A 74 -0.37 -19.12 -8.81
N SER A 75 -1.64 -19.52 -8.87
CA SER A 75 -2.01 -20.87 -9.30
C SER A 75 -1.67 -21.15 -10.77
N GLU A 76 -1.80 -20.16 -11.65
CA GLU A 76 -1.49 -20.31 -13.07
C GLU A 76 0.02 -20.26 -13.38
N LYS A 77 0.74 -19.31 -12.77
CA LYS A 77 2.15 -19.03 -13.10
C LYS A 77 3.11 -19.81 -12.23
N PHE A 78 2.69 -20.19 -11.03
CA PHE A 78 3.52 -20.88 -10.05
C PHE A 78 2.77 -22.07 -9.44
N PRO A 79 2.34 -23.06 -10.25
CA PRO A 79 1.57 -24.20 -9.77
C PRO A 79 2.33 -25.06 -8.74
N SER A 80 3.66 -24.95 -8.73
CA SER A 80 4.56 -25.65 -7.79
C SER A 80 5.14 -24.73 -6.71
N ALA A 81 4.76 -23.44 -6.67
CA ALA A 81 5.10 -22.58 -5.55
C ALA A 81 4.30 -23.07 -4.34
N GLY A 82 4.93 -23.92 -3.53
CA GLY A 82 4.42 -24.28 -2.23
C GLY A 82 4.41 -23.07 -1.28
N THR A 83 4.00 -23.33 -0.05
CA THR A 83 3.91 -22.38 1.08
C THR A 83 5.24 -21.70 1.46
N ASP A 84 6.36 -22.09 0.86
CA ASP A 84 7.71 -21.57 1.14
C ASP A 84 8.13 -20.39 0.24
N SER A 85 7.22 -19.85 -0.57
CA SER A 85 7.52 -18.67 -1.40
C SER A 85 7.38 -17.39 -0.57
N HIS A 86 8.50 -16.70 -0.34
CA HIS A 86 8.51 -15.44 0.41
C HIS A 86 7.92 -14.30 -0.41
N LEU A 87 6.77 -13.79 0.01
CA LEU A 87 6.18 -12.57 -0.52
C LEU A 87 6.63 -11.38 0.32
N VAL A 88 6.95 -10.27 -0.34
CA VAL A 88 7.40 -9.03 0.29
C VAL A 88 6.40 -7.92 -0.01
N ALA A 89 5.85 -7.32 1.04
CA ALA A 89 5.08 -6.10 0.92
C ALA A 89 6.02 -4.88 0.96
N LEU A 90 5.85 -3.94 0.03
CA LEU A 90 6.56 -2.66 0.02
C LEU A 90 5.61 -1.54 0.45
N GLY A 91 6.13 -0.55 1.19
CA GLY A 91 5.34 0.61 1.63
C GLY A 91 4.59 0.42 2.95
N THR A 92 4.91 -0.61 3.74
CA THR A 92 4.31 -0.80 5.06
C THR A 92 5.03 0.07 6.10
N ASN A 93 4.36 1.09 6.59
CA ASN A 93 4.72 1.77 7.84
C ASN A 93 4.55 0.79 9.01
N SER A 94 5.42 0.89 10.02
CA SER A 94 5.56 -0.05 11.15
C SER A 94 4.38 0.02 12.13
N LEU A 95 3.20 -0.41 11.68
CA LEU A 95 1.98 -0.53 12.47
C LEU A 95 1.91 -1.91 13.14
N PRO A 96 1.46 -2.00 14.41
CA PRO A 96 1.38 -3.27 15.12
C PRO A 96 0.32 -4.18 14.48
N LEU A 97 0.75 -5.14 13.65
CA LEU A 97 0.08 -6.39 13.23
C LEU A 97 -1.42 -6.38 12.80
N SER A 98 -2.10 -5.23 12.77
CA SER A 98 -3.55 -5.10 12.60
C SER A 98 -3.97 -4.43 11.30
N LEU A 99 -3.04 -3.87 10.52
CA LEU A 99 -3.32 -3.46 9.14
C LEU A 99 -2.89 -4.57 8.18
N ARG A 100 -3.74 -5.59 8.03
CA ARG A 100 -3.61 -6.64 7.02
C ARG A 100 -4.15 -6.17 5.66
N VAL A 101 -3.64 -5.05 5.14
CA VAL A 101 -3.68 -4.66 3.71
C VAL A 101 -2.43 -3.81 3.46
N CYS A 102 -1.24 -4.38 3.45
CA CYS A 102 -0.73 -5.12 2.31
C CYS A 102 -0.32 -6.54 2.71
N PHE A 103 -1.03 -7.53 2.16
CA PHE A 103 -0.77 -8.97 2.29
C PHE A 103 -0.70 -9.49 3.73
N LYS A 104 -1.70 -10.26 4.16
CA LYS A 104 -1.41 -11.27 5.16
C LYS A 104 -1.57 -12.67 4.64
N PHE A 105 -0.43 -13.30 4.42
CA PHE A 105 -0.30 -14.74 4.47
C PHE A 105 0.13 -15.10 5.90
N ASP A 106 -0.82 -15.53 6.73
CA ASP A 106 -0.45 -16.36 7.88
C ASP A 106 -0.48 -17.81 7.42
N ASN A 107 0.60 -18.51 7.75
CA ASN A 107 0.79 -19.93 7.58
C ASN A 107 -0.38 -20.75 8.16
N PHE A 108 -0.75 -21.80 7.43
CA PHE A 108 -1.40 -23.03 7.92
C PHE A 108 -2.86 -22.96 8.41
N GLY A 109 -3.73 -23.61 7.63
CA GLY A 109 -4.56 -24.73 8.08
C GLY A 109 -5.51 -24.53 9.28
N SER A 110 -6.81 -24.63 8.96
CA SER A 110 -7.94 -24.80 9.90
C SER A 110 -8.52 -23.51 10.46
N PHE A 111 -9.56 -23.02 9.79
CA PHE A 111 -10.38 -21.90 10.24
C PHE A 111 -11.32 -22.36 11.36
N ALA A 112 -10.76 -22.60 12.55
CA ALA A 112 -11.54 -22.70 13.77
C ALA A 112 -11.72 -21.29 14.36
N LYS A 113 -12.97 -20.90 14.58
CA LYS A 113 -13.34 -19.80 15.49
C LYS A 113 -12.56 -19.96 16.81
N PHE A 114 -11.85 -18.91 17.24
CA PHE A 114 -11.57 -18.72 18.65
C PHE A 114 -11.66 -17.24 19.03
N VAL A 115 -12.83 -16.87 19.56
CA VAL A 115 -12.92 -15.81 20.57
C VAL A 115 -12.27 -16.41 21.81
N SER A 116 -11.10 -15.90 22.22
CA SER A 116 -10.63 -16.09 23.61
C SER A 116 -10.79 -14.77 24.34
N SER A 117 -11.75 -14.75 25.26
CA SER A 117 -11.69 -13.85 26.42
C SER A 117 -10.52 -14.23 27.33
N ASN A 118 -10.06 -13.23 28.09
CA ASN A 118 -9.16 -13.26 29.26
C ASN A 118 -7.66 -13.45 28.96
N LEU A 119 -6.71 -12.72 29.55
CA LEU A 119 -6.64 -11.71 30.62
C LEU A 119 -5.29 -10.99 30.37
N LEU A 120 -5.19 -9.66 30.41
CA LEU A 120 -5.05 -8.81 31.60
C LEU A 120 -5.54 -7.39 31.28
#